data_AF-A0A4Z0MVK5-F1
#
_entry.id   AF-A0A4Z0MVK5-F1
#
_cell.length_a   1.000
_cell.length_b   1.000
_cell.length_c   1.000
_cell.angle_alpha   90.00
_cell.angle_beta   90.00
_cell.angle_gamma   90.00
#
_symmetry.space_group_name_H-M   'P 1'
#
loop_
_entity.id
_entity.type
_entity.pdbx_description
1 polymer ?
#
loop_
_entity_poly.entity_id
_entity_poly.type
_entity_poly.pdbx_seq_one_letter_code
_entity_poly.pdbx_strand_id
1 'polypeptide(L)' 'MGRVHRLSTSASDVRLADAVQIYLATIMVSNTRATYAAALNRLVVDFGADTNVALLGSEPDRVSGWFTFVWGGKSA' A
#
# COMPACT_ATOMS: atom_id res chain seq x y z
N MET A 1 38.61 -2.25 -18.36
CA MET A 1 37.19 -2.64 -18.47
C MET A 1 36.59 -2.67 -17.06
N GLY A 2 35.82 -1.66 -16.66
CA GLY A 2 35.28 -1.55 -15.31
C GLY A 2 33.93 -2.25 -15.18
N ARG A 3 33.80 -3.16 -14.20
CA ARG A 3 32.55 -3.90 -13.93
C ARG A 3 31.59 -3.00 -13.15
N VAL A 4 30.59 -2.45 -13.85
CA VAL A 4 29.56 -1.58 -13.27
C VAL A 4 28.60 -2.44 -12.46
N HIS A 5 28.48 -2.17 -11.16
CA HIS A 5 27.43 -2.76 -10.32
C HIS A 5 26.31 -1.73 -10.17
N ARG A 6 25.08 -2.10 -10.54
CA ARG A 6 23.92 -1.31 -10.15
C ARG A 6 23.79 -1.40 -8.63
N LEU A 7 23.77 -0.26 -7.98
CA LEU A 7 23.22 -0.16 -6.64
C LEU A 7 21.72 -0.37 -6.79
N SER A 8 21.23 -1.56 -6.45
CA SER A 8 19.80 -1.77 -6.25
C SER A 8 19.41 -0.92 -5.05
N THR A 9 18.85 0.26 -5.30
CA THR A 9 18.22 1.02 -4.23
C THR A 9 17.09 0.17 -3.68
N SER A 10 17.15 -0.14 -2.38
CA SER A 10 16.12 -0.85 -1.61
C SER A 10 14.82 -0.03 -1.47
N ALA A 11 14.43 0.71 -2.52
CA ALA A 11 13.11 1.33 -2.62
C ALA A 11 11.99 0.26 -2.64
N SER A 12 12.38 -1.00 -2.86
CA SER A 12 11.55 -2.19 -2.82
C SER A 12 11.53 -2.89 -1.46
N ASP A 13 11.75 -2.23 -0.32
CA ASP A 13 11.62 -2.87 1.01
C ASP A 13 10.71 -2.10 1.95
N VAL A 14 9.84 -1.24 1.40
CA VAL A 14 8.84 -0.56 2.23
C VAL A 14 7.70 -1.54 2.51
N ARG A 15 7.59 -1.96 3.77
CA ARG A 15 6.49 -2.76 4.28
C ARG A 15 5.19 -1.95 4.21
N LEU A 16 4.11 -2.61 3.79
CA LEU A 16 2.81 -1.99 3.61
C LEU A 16 2.30 -1.33 4.89
N ALA A 17 2.50 -1.97 6.04
CA ALA A 17 2.10 -1.40 7.33
C ALA A 17 2.82 -0.07 7.63
N ASP A 18 4.14 -0.02 7.39
CA ASP A 18 4.95 1.18 7.61
C ASP A 18 4.54 2.32 6.65
N ALA A 19 4.30 2.01 5.38
CA ALA A 19 3.81 2.99 4.40
C ALA A 19 2.44 3.57 4.79
N VAL A 20 1.50 2.72 5.22
CA VAL A 20 0.16 3.14 5.65
C VAL A 20 0.25 4.04 6.88
N GLN A 21 1.07 3.68 7.87
CA GLN A 21 1.27 4.49 9.07
C GLN A 21 1.83 5.88 8.72
N ILE A 22 2.86 5.94 7.88
CA ILE A 22 3.50 7.21 7.47
C ILE A 22 2.50 8.09 6.70
N TYR A 23 1.74 7.52 5.76
CA TYR A 23 0.74 8.27 5.00
C TYR A 23 -0.38 8.82 5.89
N LEU A 24 -0.91 8.01 6.83
CA LEU A 24 -1.96 8.48 7.75
C LEU A 24 -1.46 9.61 8.67
N ALA A 25 -0.18 9.58 9.05
CA ALA A 25 0.45 10.64 9.84
C ALA A 25 0.52 11.99 9.09
N THR A 26 0.54 12.00 7.75
CA THR A 26 0.55 13.26 6.97
C THR A 26 -0.82 13.92 6.90
N ILE A 27 -1.91 13.21 7.19
CA ILE A 27 -3.27 13.74 7.12
C ILE A 27 -3.58 14.47 8.42
N MET A 28 -3.65 15.81 8.41
CA MET A 28 -3.91 16.61 9.61
C MET A 28 -5.37 16.61 10.06
N VAL A 29 -6.32 16.42 9.15
CA VAL A 29 -7.76 16.41 9.46
C VAL A 29 -8.18 15.05 10.00
N SER A 30 -8.61 14.99 11.26
CA SER A 30 -8.92 13.74 11.97
C SER A 30 -10.00 12.89 11.27
N ASN A 31 -11.09 13.52 10.79
CA ASN A 31 -12.17 12.80 10.11
C ASN A 31 -11.68 12.15 8.81
N THR A 32 -10.92 12.90 8.00
CA THR A 32 -10.29 12.37 6.79
C THR A 32 -9.34 11.23 7.14
N ARG A 33 -8.46 11.41 8.12
CA ARG A 33 -7.52 10.38 8.57
C ARG A 33 -8.26 9.09 8.96
N ALA A 34 -9.36 9.20 9.71
CA ALA A 34 -10.15 8.05 10.13
C ALA A 34 -10.78 7.30 8.94
N THR A 35 -11.33 8.02 7.97
CA THR A 35 -11.90 7.41 6.75
C THR A 35 -10.83 6.66 5.96
N TYR A 36 -9.66 7.27 5.72
CA TYR A 36 -8.55 6.61 5.03
C TYR A 36 -8.00 5.42 5.84
N ALA A 37 -7.91 5.54 7.17
CA ALA A 37 -7.44 4.46 8.04
C ALA A 37 -8.32 3.22 7.93
N ALA A 38 -9.64 3.36 7.82
CA ALA A 38 -10.55 2.22 7.66
C ALA A 38 -10.21 1.39 6.39
N ALA A 39 -10.00 2.06 5.26
CA ALA A 39 -9.67 1.39 4.00
C ALA A 39 -8.24 0.83 4.00
N LEU A 40 -7.26 1.62 4.45
CA LEU A 40 -5.84 1.22 4.40
C LEU A 40 -5.50 0.14 5.43
N ASN A 41 -6.11 0.14 6.62
CA ASN A 41 -5.93 -0.93 7.58
C ASN A 41 -6.51 -2.26 7.06
N ARG A 42 -7.63 -2.21 6.34
CA ARG A 42 -8.19 -3.40 5.69
C ARG A 42 -7.25 -3.93 4.60
N LEU A 43 -6.64 -3.05 3.81
CA LEU A 43 -5.62 -3.42 2.82
C LEU A 43 -4.44 -4.14 3.48
N VAL A 44 -3.93 -3.62 4.62
CA VAL A 44 -2.84 -4.26 5.40
C VAL A 44 -3.24 -5.65 5.89
N VAL A 45 -4.47 -5.82 6.37
CA VAL A 45 -4.97 -7.12 6.84
C VAL A 45 -5.06 -8.13 5.70
N ASP A 46 -5.57 -7.72 4.54
CA ASP A 46 -5.84 -8.63 3.44
C ASP A 46 -4.60 -8.95 2.59
N PHE A 47 -3.67 -8.00 2.44
CA PHE A 47 -2.42 -8.21 1.70
C PHE A 47 -1.24 -8.62 2.60
N GLY A 48 -1.32 -8.41 3.91
CA GLY A 48 -0.25 -8.69 4.87
C GLY A 48 0.62 -7.46 5.16
N ALA A 49 0.99 -7.29 6.43
CA ALA A 49 1.75 -6.15 6.94
C ALA A 49 3.16 -6.01 6.33
N ASP A 50 3.82 -7.14 6.08
CA ASP A 50 5.17 -7.22 5.51
C ASP A 50 5.20 -7.14 3.98
N THR A 51 4.03 -7.02 3.34
CA THR A 51 3.96 -6.94 1.88
C THR A 51 4.69 -5.71 1.40
N ASN A 52 5.58 -5.92 0.45
CA ASN A 52 6.35 -4.86 -0.19
C ASN A 52 5.44 -4.01 -1.08
N VAL A 53 5.41 -2.70 -0.82
CA VAL A 53 4.58 -1.75 -1.58
C VAL A 53 4.92 -1.73 -3.07
N ALA A 54 6.17 -2.01 -3.46
CA ALA A 54 6.56 -2.09 -4.87
C ALA A 54 5.85 -3.22 -5.63
N LEU A 55 5.48 -4.31 -4.93
CA LEU A 55 4.72 -5.42 -5.52
C LEU A 55 3.27 -5.00 -5.81
N LEU A 56 2.66 -4.21 -4.93
CA LEU A 56 1.31 -3.68 -5.15
C LEU A 56 1.24 -2.80 -6.41
N GLY A 57 2.25 -1.97 -6.64
CA GLY A 57 2.35 -1.16 -7.85
C GLY A 57 2.63 -1.96 -9.13
N SER A 58 3.22 -3.14 -8.99
CA SER A 58 3.51 -4.05 -10.12
C SER A 58 2.33 -4.96 -10.48
N GLU A 59 1.34 -5.08 -9.59
CA GLU A 59 0.14 -5.92 -9.77
C GLU A 59 -1.16 -5.08 -9.65
N PRO A 60 -1.37 -4.06 -10.50
CA PRO A 60 -2.52 -3.16 -10.36
C PRO A 60 -3.87 -3.88 -10.43
N ASP A 61 -3.99 -4.91 -11.28
CA ASP A 61 -5.22 -5.71 -11.42
C ASP A 61 -5.58 -6.46 -10.13
N ARG A 62 -4.57 -6.88 -9.36
CA ARG A 62 -4.76 -7.56 -8.08
C ARG A 62 -5.36 -6.61 -7.04
N VAL A 63 -4.87 -5.37 -7.00
CA VAL A 63 -5.39 -4.33 -6.10
C VAL A 63 -6.80 -3.90 -6.53
N SER A 64 -7.04 -3.70 -7.83
CA SER A 64 -8.34 -3.35 -8.39
C SER A 64 -9.39 -4.45 -8.17
N GLY A 65 -9.01 -5.71 -8.36
CA GLY A 65 -9.87 -6.87 -8.10
C GLY A 65 -10.23 -7.00 -6.62
N TRP A 66 -9.25 -6.83 -5.73
CA TRP A 66 -9.50 -6.77 -4.29
C TRP A 66 -10.45 -5.65 -3.92
N PHE A 67 -10.24 -4.43 -4.42
CA PHE A 67 -11.09 -3.28 -4.10
C PHE A 67 -12.55 -3.55 -4.50
N THR A 68 -12.75 -4.05 -5.72
CA THR A 68 -14.08 -4.42 -6.23
C THR A 68 -14.71 -5.54 -5.40
N PHE A 69 -13.94 -6.53 -4.96
CA PHE A 69 -14.44 -7.61 -4.12
C PHE A 69 -14.88 -7.12 -2.72
N VAL A 70 -14.06 -6.30 -2.06
CA VAL A 70 -14.34 -5.83 -0.69
C VAL A 70 -15.46 -4.79 -0.67
N TRP A 71 -15.53 -3.93 -1.69
CA TRP A 71 -16.39 -2.74 -1.66
C TRP A 71 -17.40 -2.64 -2.81
N GLY A 72 -17.34 -3.48 -3.84
CA GLY A 72 -18.16 -3.35 -5.06
C GLY A 72 -19.67 -3.34 -4.81
N GLY A 73 -20.15 -4.01 -3.75
CA GLY A 73 -21.56 -3.95 -3.33
C GLY A 73 -21.95 -2.74 -2.47
N LYS A 74 -20.96 -1.95 -2.02
CA LYS A 74 -21.13 -0.67 -1.29
C LYS A 74 -20.81 0.56 -2.15
N SER A 75 -20.21 0.36 -3.32
CA SER A 75 -19.83 1.40 -4.28
C SER A 75 -20.83 1.60 -5.43
N ALA A 76 -21.94 0.85 -5.43
CA ALA A 76 -23.05 0.94 -6.38
C ALA A 76 -24.27 1.63 -5.74
#